data_AF-A0A6N9U823-F1
#
_entry.id   AF-A0A6N9U823-F1
#
_cell.length_a   1.000
_cell.length_b   1.000
_cell.length_c   1.000
_cell.angle_alpha   90.00
_cell.angle_beta   90.00
_cell.angle_gamma   90.00
#
_symmetry.space_group_name_H-M   'P 1'
#
loop_
_entity.id
_entity.type
_entity.pdbx_description
1 polymer ?
#
loop_
_entity_poly.entity_id
_entity_poly.type
_entity_poly.pdbx_seq_one_letter_code
_entity_poly.pdbx_strand_id
1 'polypeptide(L)' 'MTDAHTHVQEFFSARAADWDSRFPQDGPAYAAAVADLGPRPGDAVLDAGCGT' A
#
# COMPACT_ATOMS: atom_id res chain seq x y z
N MET A 1 19.08 -3.75 11.47
CA MET A 1 17.67 -3.86 11.05
C MET A 1 16.92 -2.55 11.21
N THR A 2 17.07 -1.82 12.34
CA THR A 2 16.41 -0.52 12.57
C THR A 2 16.74 0.54 11.51
N ASP A 3 18.00 0.60 11.08
CA ASP A 3 18.48 1.60 10.10
C ASP A 3 17.80 1.45 8.71
N ALA A 4 17.53 0.21 8.29
CA ALA A 4 16.82 -0.06 7.04
C ALA A 4 15.35 0.37 7.12
N HIS A 5 14.71 0.22 8.29
CA HIS A 5 13.32 0.65 8.48
C HIS A 5 13.19 2.17 8.41
N THR A 6 14.06 2.90 9.12
CA THR A 6 14.07 4.36 9.09
C THR A 6 14.33 4.90 7.69
N HIS A 7 15.31 4.36 6.96
CA HIS A 7 15.57 4.78 5.58
C HIS A 7 14.38 4.55 4.64
N VAL A 8 13.66 3.44 4.79
CA VAL A 8 12.46 3.18 3.99
C VAL A 8 11.37 4.20 4.32
N GLN A 9 11.13 4.49 5.60
CA GLN A 9 10.16 5.51 6.00
C GLN A 9 10.50 6.88 5.42
N GLU A 10 11.76 7.31 5.50
CA GLU A 10 12.22 8.58 4.94
C GLU A 10 12.03 8.64 3.42
N PHE A 11 12.30 7.53 2.71
CA PHE A 11 12.11 7.45 1.27
C PHE A 11 10.64 7.65 0.87
N PHE A 12 9.71 6.92 1.49
CA PHE A 12 8.29 6.99 1.14
C PHE A 12 7.60 8.25 1.66
N SER A 13 7.97 8.73 2.85
CA SER A 13 7.30 9.89 3.48
C SER A 13 7.35 11.14 2.61
N ALA A 14 8.52 11.45 2.02
CA ALA A 14 8.66 12.61 1.15
C ALA A 14 7.91 12.49 -0.19
N ARG A 15 7.43 11.29 -0.55
CA ARG A 15 6.81 10.98 -1.85
C ARG A 15 5.33 10.68 -1.77
N ALA A 16 4.82 10.42 -0.56
CA ALA A 16 3.45 9.99 -0.31
C ALA A 16 2.41 10.91 -0.98
N ALA A 17 2.58 12.24 -0.88
CA ALA A 17 1.62 13.20 -1.41
C ALA A 17 1.40 13.13 -2.93
N ASP A 18 2.42 12.71 -3.70
CA ASP A 18 2.35 12.64 -5.16
C ASP A 18 2.26 11.20 -5.68
N TRP A 19 2.17 10.21 -4.79
CA TRP A 19 2.36 8.81 -5.14
C TRP A 19 1.33 8.34 -6.17
N ASP A 20 0.05 8.55 -5.90
CA ASP A 20 -1.06 8.14 -6.79
C ASP A 20 -0.99 8.81 -8.16
N SER A 21 -0.53 10.06 -8.20
CA SER A 21 -0.37 10.77 -9.47
C SER A 21 0.78 10.20 -10.32
N ARG A 22 1.82 9.68 -9.67
CA ARG A 22 2.97 9.03 -10.34
C ARG A 22 2.66 7.59 -10.76
N PHE A 23 1.84 6.90 -9.97
CA PHE A 23 1.50 5.49 -10.15
C PHE A 23 -0.02 5.26 -10.18
N PRO A 24 -0.74 5.86 -11.15
CA PRO A 24 -2.20 5.82 -11.19
C PRO A 24 -2.79 4.41 -11.38
N GLN A 25 -1.97 3.44 -11.81
CA GLN A 25 -2.36 2.05 -11.96
C GLN A 25 -2.38 1.25 -10.66
N ASP A 26 -1.79 1.75 -9.57
CA ASP A 26 -1.67 1.01 -8.32
C ASP A 26 -3.05 0.80 -7.67
N GLY A 27 -3.94 1.79 -7.73
CA GLY A 27 -5.33 1.67 -7.26
C GLY A 27 -6.13 0.58 -7.99
N PRO A 28 -6.20 0.60 -9.35
CA PRO A 28 -6.80 -0.49 -10.12
C PRO A 28 -6.18 -1.86 -9.85
N ALA A 29 -4.86 -1.95 -9.70
CA ALA A 29 -4.17 -3.20 -9.40
C ALA A 29 -4.52 -3.73 -8.01
N TYR A 30 -4.58 -2.84 -7.00
CA TYR A 30 -5.02 -3.19 -5.65
C TYR A 30 -6.47 -3.70 -5.65
N ALA A 31 -7.38 -3.04 -6.38
CA ALA A 31 -8.77 -3.48 -6.48
C ALA A 31 -8.89 -4.87 -7.14
N ALA A 32 -8.10 -5.14 -8.17
CA ALA A 32 -8.02 -6.47 -8.78
C ALA A 32 -7.49 -7.51 -7.78
N ALA A 33 -6.44 -7.19 -7.02
CA ALA A 33 -5.90 -8.08 -5.99
C ALA A 33 -6.91 -8.38 -4.87
N VAL A 34 -7.71 -7.39 -4.44
CA VAL A 34 -8.79 -7.59 -3.46
C VAL A 34 -9.89 -8.48 -4.03
N ALA A 35 -10.26 -8.29 -5.30
CA ALA A 35 -11.24 -9.14 -5.98
C ALA A 35 -10.75 -10.59 -6.10
N ASP A 36 -9.46 -10.78 -6.42
CA ASP A 36 -8.83 -12.09 -6.49
C ASP A 36 -8.70 -12.76 -5.12
N LEU A 37 -8.41 -11.98 -4.07
CA LEU A 37 -8.37 -12.46 -2.68
C LEU A 37 -9.75 -12.91 -2.20
N GLY A 38 -10.82 -12.24 -2.64
CA GLY A 38 -12.20 -12.60 -2.35
C GLY A 38 -12.60 -12.64 -0.87
N PRO A 39 -12.25 -11.64 -0.03
CA PRO A 39 -12.65 -11.63 1.38
C PRO A 39 -14.18 -11.59 1.52
N ARG A 40 -14.72 -12.36 2.47
CA ARG A 40 -16.15 -12.46 2.71
C ARG A 40 -16.57 -11.64 3.94
N PRO A 41 -17.86 -11.25 4.03
CA PRO A 41 -18.37 -10.61 5.25
C PRO A 41 -18.07 -11.46 6.49
N GLY A 42 -17.35 -10.88 7.45
CA GLY A 42 -16.92 -11.55 8.68
C GLY A 42 -15.47 -12.04 8.68
N ASP A 43 -14.78 -12.04 7.53
CA ASP A 43 -13.35 -12.33 7.46
C ASP A 43 -12.53 -11.16 8.02
N ALA A 44 -11.37 -11.47 8.62
CA ALA A 44 -10.40 -10.48 9.06
C ALA A 44 -9.32 -10.28 7.99
N VAL A 45 -9.02 -9.01 7.67
CA VAL A 45 -8.00 -8.64 6.68
C VAL A 45 -6.99 -7.70 7.33
N LEU A 46 -5.71 -7.86 6.98
CA LEU A 46 -4.64 -6.96 7.34
C LEU A 46 -4.10 -6.31 6.07
N ASP A 47 -4.16 -4.98 6.00
CA ASP A 47 -3.44 -4.18 5.02
C ASP A 47 -2.22 -3.54 5.70
N ALA A 48 -1.03 -4.08 5.43
CA ALA A 48 0.20 -3.72 6.12
C ALA A 48 1.10 -2.88 5.22
N GLY A 49 1.41 -1.66 5.67
CA GLY A 49 2.18 -0.71 4.86
C GLY A 49 1.36 -0.11 3.72
N CYS A 50 0.06 0.10 3.95
CA CYS A 50 -0.93 0.53 2.96
C CYS A 50 -0.62 1.87 2.26
N GLY A 51 0.31 2.67 2.79
CA GLY A 51 0.66 3.96 2.19
C GLY A 51 -0.46 4.99 2.33
N THR A 52 -0.58 5.85 1.32
CA THR A 52 -1.67 6.81 1.14
C THR A 52 -2.73 6.26 0.22
#